data_AF-A0A9C8WTN5-F1
#
_entry.id   AF-A0A9C8WTN5-F1
#
_cell.length_a   1.000
_cell.length_b   1.000
_cell.length_c   1.000
_cell.angle_alpha   90.00
_cell.angle_beta   90.00
_cell.angle_gamma   90.00
#
_symmetry.space_group_name_H-M   'P 1'
#
loop_
_entity.id
_entity.type
_entity.pdbx_description
1 polymer ?
#
loop_
_entity_poly.entity_id
_entity_poly.type
_entity_poly.pdbx_seq_one_letter_code
_entity_poly.pdbx_strand_id
1 'polypeptide(L)'
;MVDEKKAIFTIGIAAQMLEVHPRTLRIYEEEGLIKPMRKGKWRYYTMNDIKWIECLREMIHEHGISIAAVKKLLQYTPCWNITDCPFEKRKQCTAFMSNGLVPRKIETEKPRKVAHMKWNAA
;
A
#
# COMPACT_ATOMS: atom_id res chain seq x y z
N MET A 1 4.83 -9.46 21.68
CA MET A 1 5.01 -8.93 20.31
C MET A 1 3.72 -9.16 19.54
N VAL A 2 3.15 -8.12 18.93
CA VAL A 2 1.89 -8.20 18.19
C VAL A 2 2.16 -8.84 16.82
N ASP A 3 1.39 -9.87 16.46
CA ASP A 3 1.52 -10.58 15.17
C ASP A 3 1.30 -9.62 13.99
N GLU A 4 2.31 -9.48 13.12
CA GLU A 4 2.30 -8.56 11.98
C GLU A 4 1.21 -8.89 10.93
N LYS A 5 0.67 -10.12 10.94
CA LYS A 5 -0.34 -10.61 9.99
C LYS A 5 -1.76 -10.56 10.56
N LYS A 6 -1.94 -10.41 11.87
CA LYS A 6 -3.27 -10.39 12.50
C LYS A 6 -3.83 -8.97 12.50
N ALA A 7 -5.03 -8.78 11.91
CA ALA A 7 -5.67 -7.47 11.82
C ALA A 7 -6.25 -7.08 13.19
N ILE A 8 -5.67 -6.08 13.83
CA ILE A 8 -5.94 -5.75 15.24
C ILE A 8 -6.36 -4.30 15.42
N PHE A 9 -5.90 -3.38 14.57
CA PHE A 9 -6.07 -1.94 14.80
C PHE A 9 -7.32 -1.41 14.12
N THR A 10 -8.17 -0.68 14.85
CA THR A 10 -9.26 0.10 14.25
C THR A 10 -8.70 1.34 13.56
N ILE A 11 -9.51 2.00 12.71
CA ILE A 11 -9.07 3.23 12.02
C ILE A 11 -8.58 4.33 12.98
N GLY A 12 -9.18 4.44 14.18
CA GLY A 12 -8.75 5.42 15.17
C GLY A 12 -7.36 5.12 15.71
N ILE A 13 -7.12 3.87 16.11
CA ILE A 13 -5.80 3.43 16.61
C ILE A 13 -4.74 3.54 15.51
N ALA A 14 -5.05 3.09 14.28
CA ALA A 14 -4.14 3.21 13.16
C ALA A 14 -3.77 4.67 12.86
N ALA A 15 -4.75 5.57 12.89
CA ALA A 15 -4.54 7.00 12.68
C ALA A 15 -3.66 7.62 13.78
N GLN A 16 -3.84 7.21 15.04
CA GLN A 16 -2.97 7.63 16.15
C GLN A 16 -1.54 7.13 16.00
N MET A 17 -1.36 5.84 15.67
CA MET A 17 -0.02 5.26 15.45
C MET A 17 0.75 5.96 14.32
N LEU A 18 0.03 6.41 13.30
CA LEU A 18 0.59 7.10 12.14
C LEU A 18 0.62 8.62 12.32
N GLU A 19 0.11 9.17 13.43
CA GLU A 19 -0.01 10.61 13.63
C GLU A 19 -0.71 11.34 12.46
N VAL A 20 -1.80 10.74 11.96
CA VAL A 20 -2.62 11.32 10.88
C VAL A 20 -4.08 11.44 11.28
N HIS A 21 -4.82 12.29 10.58
CA HIS A 21 -6.27 12.31 10.72
C HIS A 21 -6.89 11.05 10.09
N PRO A 22 -7.95 10.44 10.69
CA PRO A 22 -8.62 9.27 10.09
C PRO A 22 -9.16 9.49 8.67
N ARG A 23 -9.38 10.74 8.27
CA ARG A 23 -9.76 11.08 6.87
C ARG A 23 -8.64 10.76 5.88
N THR A 24 -7.37 10.92 6.25
CA THR A 24 -6.22 10.58 5.41
C THR A 24 -6.23 9.10 5.05
N LEU A 25 -6.50 8.22 6.02
CA LEU A 25 -6.62 6.78 5.78
C LEU A 25 -7.79 6.43 4.85
N ARG A 26 -8.91 7.16 4.94
CA ARG A 26 -10.04 7.00 4.01
C ARG A 26 -9.68 7.43 2.60
N ILE A 27 -8.97 8.54 2.44
CA ILE A 27 -8.48 9.01 1.13
C ILE A 27 -7.57 7.94 0.50
N TYR A 28 -6.62 7.39 1.26
CA TYR A 28 -5.74 6.34 0.73
C TYR A 28 -6.49 5.06 0.35
N GLU A 29 -7.54 4.70 1.09
CA GLU A 29 -8.42 3.58 0.73
C GLU A 29 -9.23 3.89 -0.54
N GLU A 30 -9.83 5.07 -0.64
CA GLU A 30 -10.61 5.54 -1.81
C GLU A 30 -9.75 5.58 -3.07
N GLU A 31 -8.49 5.99 -2.95
CA GLU A 31 -7.52 6.02 -4.05
C GLU A 31 -6.95 4.63 -4.39
N GLY A 32 -7.28 3.60 -3.61
CA GLY A 32 -6.82 2.23 -3.81
C GLY A 32 -5.36 2.00 -3.44
N LEU A 33 -4.75 2.91 -2.67
CA LEU A 33 -3.39 2.77 -2.17
C LEU A 33 -3.31 1.82 -0.97
N ILE A 34 -4.40 1.63 -0.25
CA ILE A 34 -4.51 0.67 0.86
C ILE A 34 -5.80 -0.13 0.78
N LYS A 35 -5.79 -1.35 1.34
CA LYS A 35 -6.94 -2.24 1.36
C LYS A 35 -7.13 -2.83 2.78
N PRO A 36 -7.73 -2.07 3.72
CA PRO A 36 -7.96 -2.56 5.07
C PRO A 36 -8.94 -3.74 5.06
N MET A 37 -8.85 -4.60 6.07
CA MET A 37 -9.85 -5.65 6.27
C MET A 37 -11.15 -5.01 6.75
N ARG A 38 -12.29 -5.44 6.19
CA ARG A 38 -13.60 -4.89 6.54
C ARG A 38 -14.46 -5.92 7.27
N LYS A 39 -15.14 -5.47 8.33
CA LYS A 39 -16.25 -6.19 8.97
C LYS A 39 -17.43 -5.22 9.07
N GLY A 40 -18.31 -5.24 8.07
CA GLY A 40 -19.35 -4.23 7.90
C GLY A 40 -18.76 -2.83 7.71
N LYS A 41 -19.13 -1.90 8.60
CA LYS A 41 -18.62 -0.51 8.59
C LYS A 41 -17.20 -0.34 9.16
N TRP A 42 -16.70 -1.35 9.87
CA TRP A 42 -15.43 -1.29 10.58
C TRP A 42 -14.27 -1.65 9.66
N ARG A 43 -13.19 -0.88 9.79
CA ARG A 43 -11.92 -1.07 9.09
C ARG A 43 -10.87 -1.53 10.09
N TYR A 44 -10.18 -2.61 9.75
CA TYR A 44 -9.13 -3.20 10.55
C TYR A 44 -7.82 -3.20 9.77
N TYR A 45 -6.79 -2.72 10.45
CA TYR A 45 -5.44 -2.58 9.96
C TYR A 45 -4.52 -3.59 10.66
N THR A 46 -3.62 -4.16 9.88
CA THR A 46 -2.50 -4.98 10.35
C THR A 46 -1.28 -4.11 10.56
N MET A 47 -0.26 -4.58 11.29
CA MET A 47 1.00 -3.84 11.38
C MET A 47 1.65 -3.62 10.00
N ASN A 48 1.51 -4.58 9.08
CA ASN A 48 1.94 -4.41 7.69
C ASN A 48 1.21 -3.28 6.95
N ASP A 49 -0.03 -2.94 7.32
CA ASP A 49 -0.70 -1.79 6.72
C ASP A 49 -0.10 -0.50 7.25
N ILE A 50 0.19 -0.46 8.55
CA ILE A 50 0.83 0.70 9.20
C ILE A 50 2.17 1.00 8.52
N LYS A 51 3.05 -0.01 8.44
CA LYS A 51 4.36 0.11 7.76
C LYS A 51 4.22 0.57 6.30
N TRP A 52 3.19 0.07 5.60
CA TRP A 52 2.93 0.49 4.23
C TRP A 52 2.47 1.95 4.14
N ILE A 53 1.58 2.38 5.03
CA ILE A 53 1.09 3.76 5.07
C ILE A 53 2.23 4.73 5.42
N GLU A 54 3.18 4.32 6.26
CA GLU A 54 4.42 5.09 6.50
C GLU A 54 5.20 5.28 5.19
N CYS A 55 5.44 4.21 4.42
CA CYS A 55 6.10 4.32 3.11
C CYS A 55 5.31 5.20 2.12
N LEU A 56 3.97 5.10 2.10
CA LEU A 56 3.14 5.98 1.28
C LEU A 56 3.33 7.44 1.67
N ARG A 57 3.37 7.73 2.97
CA ARG A 57 3.55 9.09 3.50
C ARG A 57 4.94 9.63 3.19
N GLU A 58 5.98 8.82 3.29
CA GLU A 58 7.35 9.16 2.88
C GLU A 58 7.35 9.60 1.41
N MET A 59 6.80 8.77 0.50
CA MET A 59 6.65 9.15 -0.92
C MET A 59 5.86 10.44 -1.12
N ILE A 60 4.74 10.63 -0.42
CA ILE A 60 3.83 11.76 -0.65
C ILE A 60 4.35 13.06 -0.05
N HIS A 61 4.85 13.03 1.17
CA HIS A 61 5.17 14.22 1.95
C HIS A 61 6.66 14.56 1.94
N GLU A 62 7.55 13.56 2.00
CA GLU A 62 8.99 13.80 2.03
C GLU A 62 9.54 13.94 0.61
N HIS A 63 9.10 13.09 -0.33
CA HIS A 63 9.50 13.17 -1.73
C HIS A 63 8.58 14.05 -2.60
N GLY A 64 7.49 14.59 -2.04
CA GLY A 64 6.57 15.48 -2.75
C GLY A 64 5.79 14.82 -3.90
N ILE A 65 5.66 13.49 -3.90
CA ILE A 65 5.00 12.75 -4.99
C ILE A 65 3.48 12.81 -4.79
N SER A 66 2.74 13.27 -5.80
CA SER A 66 1.27 13.28 -5.72
C SER A 66 0.70 11.86 -5.58
N ILE A 67 -0.46 11.73 -4.95
CA ILE A 67 -1.17 10.43 -4.80
C ILE A 67 -1.38 9.74 -6.17
N ALA A 68 -1.76 10.52 -7.19
CA ALA A 68 -1.93 10.01 -8.55
C ALA A 68 -0.61 9.46 -9.14
N ALA A 69 0.50 10.16 -8.91
CA ALA A 69 1.82 9.72 -9.34
C ALA A 69 2.27 8.46 -8.57
N VAL A 70 2.10 8.40 -7.23
CA VAL A 70 2.40 7.20 -6.43
C VAL A 70 1.66 5.99 -6.97
N LYS A 71 0.35 6.12 -7.20
CA LYS A 71 -0.49 5.05 -7.75
C LYS A 71 -0.01 4.57 -9.12
N LYS A 72 0.48 5.47 -9.96
CA LYS A 72 0.99 5.13 -11.29
C LYS A 72 2.38 4.48 -11.21
N LEU A 73 3.29 5.03 -10.41
CA LEU A 73 4.66 4.53 -10.25
C LEU A 73 4.68 3.11 -9.69
N LEU A 74 3.85 2.82 -8.69
CA LEU A 74 3.74 1.49 -8.08
C LEU A 74 3.25 0.39 -9.03
N GLN A 75 2.83 0.72 -10.26
CA GLN A 75 2.54 -0.26 -11.31
C GLN A 75 3.80 -0.76 -12.02
N TYR A 76 4.91 -0.01 -11.95
CA TYR A 76 6.12 -0.25 -12.74
C TYR A 76 7.36 -0.42 -11.88
N THR A 77 7.40 0.21 -10.70
CA THR A 77 8.58 0.24 -9.85
C THR A 77 8.18 0.10 -8.38
N PRO A 78 8.89 -0.73 -7.60
CA PRO A 78 8.61 -0.88 -6.18
C PRO A 78 9.01 0.39 -5.41
N CYS A 79 8.41 0.59 -4.23
CA CYS A 79 8.66 1.79 -3.42
C CYS A 79 10.14 2.00 -3.07
N TRP A 80 10.94 0.94 -2.92
CA TRP A 80 12.36 1.07 -2.59
C TRP A 80 13.23 1.64 -3.71
N ASN A 81 12.74 1.67 -4.94
CA ASN A 81 13.38 2.40 -6.04
C ASN A 81 12.87 3.86 -6.13
N ILE A 82 11.72 4.16 -5.54
CA ILE A 82 11.12 5.50 -5.54
C ILE A 82 11.75 6.36 -4.44
N THR A 83 11.93 5.78 -3.25
CA THR A 83 12.43 6.49 -2.06
C THR A 83 13.88 6.15 -1.69
N ASP A 84 14.60 5.45 -2.58
CA ASP A 84 15.97 4.95 -2.31
C ASP A 84 16.07 4.18 -0.96
N CYS A 85 15.06 3.35 -0.68
CA CYS A 85 14.93 2.69 0.62
C CYS A 85 16.15 1.78 0.93
N PRO A 86 16.85 2.00 2.07
CA PRO A 86 18.06 1.27 2.43
C PRO A 86 17.84 -0.24 2.55
N PHE A 87 18.91 -1.02 2.30
CA PHE A 87 18.84 -2.49 2.38
C PHE A 87 18.37 -3.00 3.74
N GLU A 88 18.83 -2.37 4.82
CA GLU A 88 18.48 -2.73 6.18
C GLU A 88 16.98 -2.60 6.49
N LYS A 89 16.32 -1.58 5.92
CA LYS A 89 14.86 -1.39 6.02
C LYS A 89 14.13 -2.36 5.09
N ARG A 90 14.57 -2.48 3.82
CA ARG A 90 13.87 -3.29 2.81
C ARG A 90 13.96 -4.80 3.05
N LYS A 91 15.00 -5.33 3.70
CA LYS A 91 15.12 -6.78 3.98
C LYS A 91 14.02 -7.32 4.90
N GLN A 92 13.35 -6.43 5.65
CA GLN A 92 12.20 -6.76 6.51
C GLN A 92 10.85 -6.39 5.84
N CYS A 93 10.87 -5.86 4.62
CA CYS A 93 9.67 -5.44 3.90
C CYS A 93 8.95 -6.63 3.29
N THR A 94 7.64 -6.75 3.55
CA THR A 94 6.84 -7.85 3.02
C THR A 94 6.70 -7.82 1.50
N ALA A 95 6.69 -6.64 0.87
CA ALA A 95 6.71 -6.50 -0.59
C ALA A 95 8.02 -7.06 -1.16
N PHE A 96 9.16 -6.62 -0.63
CA PHE A 96 10.50 -7.07 -1.03
C PHE A 96 10.67 -8.59 -0.87
N MET A 97 10.31 -9.15 0.30
CA MET A 97 10.39 -10.59 0.56
C MET A 97 9.48 -11.44 -0.34
N SER A 98 8.49 -10.84 -0.99
CA SER A 98 7.59 -11.53 -1.92
C SER A 98 7.88 -11.24 -3.38
N ASN A 99 8.95 -10.50 -3.69
CA ASN A 99 9.24 -9.96 -5.02
C ASN A 99 8.04 -9.22 -5.64
N GLY A 100 7.22 -8.57 -4.79
CA GLY A 100 6.05 -7.80 -5.18
C GLY A 100 6.33 -6.30 -5.24
N LEU A 101 5.48 -5.55 -5.95
CA LEU A 101 5.59 -4.09 -6.05
C LEU A 101 4.97 -3.38 -4.85
N VAL A 102 4.00 -4.05 -4.21
CA VAL A 102 3.33 -3.58 -3.00
C VAL A 102 3.23 -4.73 -1.98
N PRO A 103 2.98 -4.44 -0.70
CA PRO A 103 2.80 -5.49 0.30
C PRO A 103 1.73 -6.50 -0.09
N ARG A 104 1.97 -7.80 0.15
CA ARG A 104 1.10 -8.93 -0.27
C ARG A 104 -0.39 -8.78 0.02
N LYS A 105 -0.75 -8.09 1.11
CA LYS A 105 -2.16 -7.86 1.46
C LYS A 105 -2.89 -7.01 0.40
N ILE A 106 -2.16 -6.13 -0.27
CA ILE A 106 -2.67 -5.20 -1.28
C ILE A 106 -2.76 -5.89 -2.66
N GLU A 107 -1.87 -6.84 -2.97
CA GLU A 107 -1.84 -7.57 -4.26
C GLU A 107 -2.95 -8.62 -4.46
N THR A 108 -3.95 -8.74 -3.57
CA THR A 108 -4.96 -9.81 -3.65
C THR A 108 -6.01 -9.66 -4.77
N GLU A 109 -5.87 -8.69 -5.68
CA GLU A 109 -6.65 -8.65 -6.92
C GLU A 109 -5.79 -9.17 -8.08
N LYS A 110 -6.18 -10.34 -8.60
CA LYS A 110 -5.65 -10.89 -9.86
C LYS A 110 -5.57 -9.75 -10.89
N PRO A 111 -4.48 -9.60 -11.65
CA PRO A 111 -4.45 -8.65 -12.73
C PRO A 111 -5.67 -8.91 -13.62
N ARG A 112 -6.47 -7.87 -13.90
CA ARG A 112 -7.50 -7.93 -14.94
C ARG A 112 -6.81 -8.51 -16.16
N LYS A 113 -7.26 -9.69 -16.64
CA LYS A 113 -6.79 -10.24 -17.91
C LYS A 113 -6.89 -9.11 -18.93
N VAL A 114 -5.76 -8.63 -19.42
CA VAL A 114 -5.74 -7.69 -20.55
C VAL A 114 -6.40 -8.47 -21.67
N ALA A 115 -7.63 -8.07 -22.05
CA ALA A 115 -8.29 -8.66 -23.18
C ALA A 115 -7.32 -8.53 -24.37
N HIS A 116 -6.92 -9.66 -24.94
CA HIS A 116 -6.10 -9.66 -26.15
C HIS A 116 -6.82 -8.82 -27.20
N MET A 117 -6.25 -7.66 -27.49
CA MET A 117 -6.68 -6.78 -28.55
C MET A 117 -6.33 -7.50 -29.85
N LYS A 118 -7.33 -8.16 -30.44
CA LYS A 118 -7.19 -8.77 -31.77
C LYS A 118 -6.98 -7.65 -32.76
N TRP A 119 -5.75 -7.52 -33.26
CA TRP A 119 -5.47 -6.72 -34.43
C TRP A 119 -6.05 -7.46 -35.63
N ASN A 120 -7.17 -6.98 -36.15
CA ASN A 120 -7.58 -7.31 -37.51
C ASN A 120 -6.73 -6.44 -38.42
N ALA A 121 -5.67 -7.04 -38.99
CA ALA A 121 -5.02 -6.48 -40.16
C ALA A 121 -6.00 -6.61 -41.34
N ALA A 122 -6.41 -5.47 -41.88
CA ALA A 122 -7.05 -5.36 -43.19
C ALA A 122 -5.98 -5.02 -44.23
#